data_AF-A0A4R4DXX0-F1
#
_entry.id   AF-A0A4R4DXX0-F1
#
_cell.length_a   1.000
_cell.length_b   1.000
_cell.length_c   1.000
_cell.angle_alpha   90.00
_cell.angle_beta   90.00
_cell.angle_gamma   90.00
#
_symmetry.space_group_name_H-M   'P 1'
#
loop_
_entity.id
_entity.type
_entity.pdbx_description
1 polymer ?
#
loop_
_entity_poly.entity_id
_entity_poly.type
_entity_poly.pdbx_seq_one_letter_code
_entity_poly.pdbx_strand_id
1 'polypeptide(L)'
;MALKRSPQLQPFSREHHEGLLLAWKIRRGLASGIALPRIADYVLWYWNRALEDHFRREEAAFHPALPGAPGLQRMQEEHEEIEGLLQVLAQIPDEALLEEIAAKVHDHIRFEERELFPWIEEALGTERLDALQVLIEGKKENAGPGWADEFWR
;
A
#
# COMPACT_ATOMS: atom_id res chain seq x y z
N MET A 1 -6.51 18.13 -6.15
CA MET A 1 -5.47 18.16 -7.20
C MET A 1 -4.63 16.90 -7.00
N ALA A 2 -4.45 16.06 -8.02
CA ALA A 2 -3.56 14.90 -7.90
C ALA A 2 -2.14 15.42 -7.62
N LEU A 3 -1.47 14.87 -6.61
CA LEU A 3 -0.07 15.20 -6.35
C LEU A 3 0.74 14.70 -7.55
N LYS A 4 1.48 15.60 -8.19
CA LYS A 4 2.35 15.23 -9.31
C LYS A 4 3.68 14.75 -8.75
N ARG A 5 4.01 13.47 -8.97
CA ARG A 5 5.33 12.91 -8.70
C ARG A 5 6.26 13.04 -9.89
N SER A 6 7.55 13.04 -9.57
CA SER A 6 8.62 12.68 -10.49
C SER A 6 8.26 11.41 -11.28
N PRO A 7 8.61 11.33 -12.58
CA PRO A 7 8.33 10.16 -13.41
C PRO A 7 8.72 8.82 -12.76
N GLN A 8 9.80 8.82 -11.98
CA GLN A 8 10.37 7.65 -11.32
C GLN A 8 9.47 7.13 -10.20
N LEU A 9 8.81 8.00 -9.41
CA LEU A 9 7.93 7.60 -8.30
C LEU A 9 6.46 7.40 -8.72
N GLN A 10 6.08 7.81 -9.93
CA GLN A 10 4.72 7.61 -10.45
C GLN A 10 4.22 6.14 -10.41
N PRO A 11 5.05 5.10 -10.63
CA PRO A 11 4.60 3.72 -10.48
C PRO A 11 4.05 3.41 -9.09
N PHE A 12 4.76 3.77 -8.01
CA PHE A 12 4.26 3.61 -6.63
C PHE A 12 3.00 4.45 -6.39
N SER A 13 2.97 5.72 -6.83
CA SER A 13 1.76 6.56 -6.68
C SER A 13 0.53 6.02 -7.42
N ARG A 14 0.72 5.28 -8.52
CA ARG A 14 -0.40 4.59 -9.19
C ARG A 14 -0.92 3.44 -8.33
N GLU A 15 -0.04 2.73 -7.63
CA GLU A 15 -0.41 1.64 -6.73
C GLU A 15 -1.06 2.15 -5.44
N HIS A 16 -0.63 3.30 -4.94
CA HIS A 16 -1.31 4.04 -3.89
C HIS A 16 -2.77 4.34 -4.21
N HIS A 17 -3.09 4.62 -5.49
CA HIS A 17 -4.48 4.79 -5.87
C HIS A 17 -5.31 3.51 -5.62
N GLU A 18 -4.77 2.35 -5.97
CA GLU A 18 -5.41 1.06 -5.73
C GLU A 18 -5.47 0.73 -4.22
N GLY A 19 -4.45 1.07 -3.44
CA GLY A 19 -4.47 0.96 -1.97
C GLY A 19 -5.53 1.84 -1.31
N LEU A 20 -5.74 3.06 -1.81
CA LEU A 20 -6.85 3.92 -1.36
C LEU A 20 -8.21 3.33 -1.74
N LEU A 21 -8.32 2.68 -2.91
CA LEU A 21 -9.52 1.96 -3.31
C LEU A 21 -9.79 0.73 -2.43
N LEU A 22 -8.75 0.00 -1.99
CA LEU A 22 -8.88 -1.07 -0.99
C LEU A 22 -9.54 -0.52 0.28
N ALA A 23 -8.98 0.55 0.87
CA ALA A 23 -9.53 1.16 2.08
C ALA A 23 -10.99 1.62 1.88
N TRP A 24 -11.31 2.20 0.72
CA TRP A 24 -12.69 2.57 0.40
C TRP A 24 -13.62 1.35 0.26
N LYS A 25 -13.19 0.28 -0.40
CA LYS A 25 -13.99 -0.95 -0.59
C LYS A 25 -14.30 -1.62 0.74
N ILE A 26 -13.34 -1.69 1.66
CA ILE A 26 -13.57 -2.21 3.01
C ILE A 26 -14.72 -1.45 3.68
N ARG A 27 -14.59 -0.12 3.77
CA ARG A 27 -15.62 0.75 4.37
C ARG A 27 -16.97 0.63 3.68
N ARG A 28 -16.99 0.49 2.35
CA ARG A 28 -18.22 0.28 1.58
C ARG A 28 -18.87 -1.04 1.95
N GLY A 29 -18.11 -2.12 2.05
CA GLY A 29 -18.60 -3.43 2.47
C GLY A 29 -19.21 -3.41 3.88
N LEU A 30 -18.50 -2.80 4.83
CA LEU A 30 -18.98 -2.61 6.20
C LEU A 30 -20.29 -1.82 6.23
N ALA A 31 -20.34 -0.66 5.57
CA ALA A 31 -21.54 0.19 5.51
C ALA A 31 -22.74 -0.49 4.83
N SER A 32 -22.48 -1.45 3.94
CA SER A 32 -23.52 -2.24 3.26
C SER A 32 -23.90 -3.52 4.01
N GLY A 33 -23.35 -3.75 5.21
CA GLY A 33 -23.63 -4.94 6.02
C GLY A 33 -23.17 -6.24 5.36
N ILE A 34 -22.13 -6.18 4.52
CA ILE A 34 -21.55 -7.36 3.88
C ILE A 34 -20.91 -8.24 4.96
N ALA A 35 -21.07 -9.56 4.82
CA ALA A 35 -20.49 -10.51 5.75
C ALA A 35 -18.97 -10.30 5.89
N LEU A 36 -18.49 -10.15 7.12
CA LEU A 36 -17.08 -9.83 7.41
C LEU A 36 -16.08 -10.79 6.73
N PRO A 37 -16.30 -12.12 6.71
CA PRO A 37 -15.40 -13.04 6.00
C PRO A 37 -15.26 -12.72 4.50
N ARG A 38 -16.34 -12.27 3.85
CA ARG A 38 -16.32 -11.92 2.42
C ARG A 38 -15.47 -10.67 2.14
N ILE A 39 -15.50 -9.70 3.07
CA ILE A 39 -14.61 -8.52 3.00
C ILE A 39 -13.17 -8.96 3.28
N ALA A 40 -12.95 -9.77 4.32
CA ALA A 40 -11.63 -10.27 4.68
C ALA A 40 -10.95 -11.04 3.54
N ASP A 41 -11.68 -11.92 2.86
CA ASP A 41 -11.15 -12.69 1.73
C ASP A 41 -10.63 -11.77 0.60
N TYR A 42 -11.34 -10.67 0.32
CA TYR A 42 -10.89 -9.67 -0.65
C TYR A 42 -9.64 -8.92 -0.18
N VAL A 43 -9.60 -8.51 1.10
CA VAL A 43 -8.45 -7.81 1.67
C VAL A 43 -7.20 -8.69 1.62
N LEU A 44 -7.32 -9.95 2.04
CA LEU A 44 -6.22 -10.92 2.01
C LEU A 44 -5.81 -11.28 0.58
N TRP A 45 -6.76 -11.38 -0.35
CA TRP A 45 -6.45 -11.53 -1.76
C TRP A 45 -5.64 -10.34 -2.31
N TYR A 46 -6.05 -9.11 -1.98
CA TYR A 46 -5.35 -7.91 -2.43
C TYR A 46 -3.96 -7.80 -1.81
N TRP A 47 -3.81 -8.14 -0.52
CA TRP A 47 -2.52 -8.23 0.17
C TRP A 47 -1.53 -9.10 -0.59
N ASN A 48 -1.87 -10.39 -0.77
CA ASN A 48 -1.00 -11.38 -1.39
C ASN A 48 -0.71 -11.08 -2.88
N ARG A 49 -1.58 -10.31 -3.53
CA ARG A 49 -1.47 -10.01 -4.96
C ARG A 49 -0.68 -8.74 -5.25
N ALA A 50 -0.74 -7.74 -4.39
CA ALA A 50 -0.31 -6.40 -4.72
C ALA A 50 0.36 -5.66 -3.55
N LEU A 51 -0.30 -5.59 -2.38
CA LEU A 51 0.17 -4.71 -1.31
C LEU A 51 1.48 -5.18 -0.69
N GLU A 52 1.67 -6.50 -0.54
CA GLU A 52 2.93 -7.05 -0.02
C GLU A 52 4.11 -6.72 -0.94
N ASP A 53 3.99 -7.01 -2.24
CA ASP A 53 5.04 -6.72 -3.22
C ASP A 53 5.35 -5.21 -3.30
N HIS A 54 4.32 -4.36 -3.19
CA HIS A 54 4.48 -2.92 -3.14
C HIS A 54 5.37 -2.47 -1.97
N PHE A 55 5.05 -2.89 -0.73
CA PHE A 55 5.86 -2.59 0.45
C PHE A 55 7.30 -3.06 0.30
N ARG A 56 7.51 -4.30 -0.17
CA ARG A 56 8.86 -4.85 -0.35
C ARG A 56 9.67 -4.07 -1.40
N ARG A 57 9.04 -3.56 -2.45
CA ARG A 57 9.73 -2.73 -3.46
C ARG A 57 10.12 -1.36 -2.92
N GLU A 58 9.28 -0.73 -2.11
CA GLU A 58 9.61 0.55 -1.46
C GLU A 58 10.77 0.37 -0.48
N GLU A 59 10.70 -0.65 0.37
CA GLU A 59 11.78 -1.01 1.30
C GLU A 59 13.10 -1.24 0.55
N ALA A 60 13.07 -2.07 -0.49
CA ALA A 60 14.25 -2.40 -1.30
C ALA A 60 14.82 -1.20 -2.06
N ALA A 61 13.96 -0.27 -2.52
CA ALA A 61 14.38 0.92 -3.24
C ALA A 61 14.98 1.97 -2.30
N PHE A 62 14.33 2.24 -1.16
CA PHE A 62 14.63 3.43 -0.37
C PHE A 62 15.59 3.18 0.80
N HIS A 63 15.50 2.05 1.52
CA HIS A 63 16.39 1.80 2.66
C HIS A 63 17.88 1.79 2.27
N PRO A 64 18.30 1.14 1.16
CA PRO A 64 19.70 1.18 0.73
C PRO A 64 20.13 2.58 0.25
N ALA A 65 19.21 3.37 -0.30
CA ALA A 65 19.50 4.68 -0.88
C ALA A 65 19.60 5.79 0.17
N LEU A 66 18.85 5.68 1.27
CA LEU A 66 18.72 6.69 2.32
C LEU A 66 18.78 6.04 3.73
N PRO A 67 19.89 5.37 4.08
CA PRO A 67 19.98 4.62 5.32
C PRO A 67 19.78 5.51 6.55
N GLY A 68 18.93 5.07 7.47
CA GLY A 68 18.67 5.78 8.74
C GLY A 68 17.78 7.01 8.62
N ALA A 69 17.14 7.25 7.48
CA ALA A 69 16.16 8.32 7.33
C ALA A 69 14.94 8.08 8.25
N PRO A 70 14.55 9.03 9.12
CA PRO A 70 13.42 8.84 10.04
C PRO A 70 12.09 8.51 9.33
N GLY A 71 11.86 9.09 8.15
CA GLY A 71 10.67 8.80 7.35
C GLY A 71 10.62 7.34 6.86
N LEU A 72 11.77 6.74 6.55
CA LEU A 72 11.83 5.33 6.15
C LEU A 72 11.67 4.39 7.34
N GLN A 73 12.14 4.78 8.53
CA GLN A 73 11.85 4.02 9.74
C GLN A 73 10.33 3.99 10.00
N ARG A 74 9.66 5.14 9.90
CA ARG A 74 8.20 5.22 10.05
C ARG A 74 7.47 4.37 9.00
N MET A 75 7.89 4.45 7.73
CA MET A 75 7.35 3.62 6.64
C MET A 75 7.41 2.12 6.99
N GLN A 76 8.58 1.64 7.41
CA GLN A 76 8.77 0.25 7.81
C GLN A 76 7.90 -0.16 9.00
N GLU A 77 7.81 0.69 10.03
CA GLU A 77 6.97 0.44 11.21
C GLU A 77 5.48 0.36 10.83
N GLU A 78 5.00 1.26 9.95
CA GLU A 78 3.63 1.23 9.44
C GLU A 78 3.36 0.00 8.55
N HIS A 79 4.33 -0.45 7.75
CA HIS A 79 4.23 -1.70 6.97
C HIS A 79 4.07 -2.91 7.90
N GLU A 80 4.93 -3.04 8.90
CA GLU A 80 4.91 -4.14 9.87
C GLU A 80 3.59 -4.18 10.67
N GLU A 81 3.07 -3.00 11.04
CA GLU A 81 1.77 -2.88 11.72
C GLU A 81 0.63 -3.37 10.81
N ILE A 82 0.57 -2.91 9.57
CA ILE A 82 -0.46 -3.34 8.59
C ILE A 82 -0.36 -4.85 8.35
N GLU A 83 0.84 -5.39 8.16
CA GLU A 83 1.07 -6.83 7.99
C GLU A 83 0.57 -7.62 9.21
N GLY A 84 0.86 -7.16 10.42
CA GLY A 84 0.37 -7.76 11.66
C GLY A 84 -1.16 -7.79 11.75
N LEU A 85 -1.83 -6.69 11.40
CA LEU A 85 -3.30 -6.63 11.38
C LEU A 85 -3.90 -7.62 10.37
N LEU A 86 -3.26 -7.78 9.20
CA LEU A 86 -3.68 -8.74 8.18
C LEU A 86 -3.51 -10.20 8.62
N GLN A 87 -2.47 -10.52 9.39
CA GLN A 87 -2.29 -11.84 9.99
C GLN A 87 -3.42 -12.15 11.00
N VAL A 88 -3.84 -11.17 11.80
CA VAL A 88 -5.00 -11.32 12.70
C VAL A 88 -6.29 -11.49 11.89
N LEU A 89 -6.47 -10.70 10.83
CA LEU A 89 -7.65 -10.74 9.97
C LEU A 89 -7.85 -12.12 9.34
N ALA A 90 -6.76 -12.78 8.94
CA ALA A 90 -6.77 -14.13 8.39
C ALA A 90 -7.29 -15.20 9.35
N GLN A 91 -7.28 -14.95 10.67
CA GLN A 91 -7.76 -15.87 11.68
C GLN A 91 -9.19 -15.53 12.14
N ILE A 92 -9.43 -14.25 12.45
CA ILE A 92 -10.68 -13.79 13.06
C ILE A 92 -11.10 -12.47 12.39
N PRO A 93 -11.94 -12.54 11.34
CA PRO A 93 -12.55 -11.36 10.76
C PRO A 93 -13.43 -10.63 11.77
N ASP A 94 -13.13 -9.35 12.00
CA ASP A 94 -13.88 -8.46 12.89
C ASP A 94 -14.08 -7.10 12.21
N GLU A 95 -15.17 -6.42 12.54
CA GLU A 95 -15.53 -5.13 11.94
C GLU A 95 -14.55 -4.02 12.35
N ALA A 96 -14.15 -3.96 13.62
CA ALA A 96 -13.20 -2.95 14.07
C ALA A 96 -11.81 -3.18 13.47
N LEU A 97 -11.40 -4.43 13.34
CA LEU A 97 -10.14 -4.79 12.67
C LEU A 97 -10.12 -4.38 11.19
N LEU A 98 -11.22 -4.63 10.46
CA LEU A 98 -11.35 -4.21 9.06
C LEU A 98 -11.30 -2.68 8.93
N GLU A 99 -11.99 -1.93 9.80
CA GLU A 99 -11.93 -0.47 9.80
C GLU A 99 -10.52 0.04 10.13
N GLU A 100 -9.83 -0.61 11.09
CA GLU A 100 -8.45 -0.26 11.45
C GLU A 100 -7.49 -0.45 10.28
N ILE A 101 -7.56 -1.59 9.58
CA ILE A 101 -6.78 -1.83 8.36
C ILE A 101 -7.06 -0.75 7.30
N ALA A 102 -8.33 -0.42 7.08
CA ALA A 102 -8.72 0.62 6.12
C ALA A 102 -8.21 2.01 6.51
N ALA A 103 -8.13 2.33 7.81
CA ALA A 103 -7.55 3.56 8.32
C ALA A 103 -6.03 3.58 8.14
N LYS A 104 -5.34 2.53 8.58
CA LYS A 104 -3.88 2.41 8.51
C LYS A 104 -3.36 2.48 7.07
N VAL A 105 -3.94 1.70 6.15
CA VAL A 105 -3.56 1.75 4.73
C VAL A 105 -3.80 3.15 4.14
N HIS A 106 -4.94 3.77 4.46
CA HIS A 106 -5.21 5.13 3.98
C HIS A 106 -4.18 6.13 4.50
N ASP A 107 -3.92 6.13 5.81
CA ASP A 107 -3.08 7.12 6.46
C ASP A 107 -1.60 6.95 6.10
N HIS A 108 -1.15 5.71 5.98
CA HIS A 108 0.17 5.35 5.46
C HIS A 108 0.39 5.94 4.06
N ILE A 109 -0.51 5.66 3.11
CA ILE A 109 -0.43 6.22 1.75
C ILE A 109 -0.46 7.76 1.77
N ARG A 110 -1.23 8.37 2.68
CA ARG A 110 -1.24 9.84 2.82
C ARG A 110 0.09 10.37 3.32
N PHE A 111 0.70 9.72 4.29
CA PHE A 111 2.02 10.06 4.80
C PHE A 111 3.05 9.96 3.69
N GLU A 112 3.08 8.85 2.96
CA GLU A 112 4.08 8.63 1.93
C GLU A 112 3.97 9.67 0.82
N GLU A 113 2.76 9.87 0.31
CA GLU A 113 2.52 10.88 -0.72
C GLU A 113 2.80 12.29 -0.21
N ARG A 114 2.35 12.67 0.98
CA ARG A 114 2.40 14.09 1.37
C ARG A 114 3.71 14.50 2.01
N GLU A 115 4.47 13.56 2.55
CA GLU A 115 5.63 13.83 3.38
C GLU A 115 6.86 13.08 2.88
N LEU A 116 6.79 11.75 2.77
CA LEU A 116 7.97 10.93 2.48
C LEU A 116 8.47 11.11 1.05
N PHE A 117 7.61 10.94 0.05
CA PHE A 117 8.00 11.00 -1.36
C PHE A 117 8.55 12.38 -1.76
N PRO A 118 7.92 13.52 -1.37
CA PRO A 118 8.52 14.84 -1.59
C PRO A 118 9.93 14.95 -1.00
N TRP A 119 10.12 14.42 0.21
CA TRP A 119 11.42 14.44 0.87
C TRP A 119 12.46 13.54 0.16
N ILE A 120 12.06 12.35 -0.29
CA ILE A 120 12.90 11.45 -1.09
C ILE A 120 13.31 12.12 -2.41
N GLU A 121 12.38 12.80 -3.09
CA GLU A 121 12.63 13.53 -4.33
C GLU A 121 13.71 14.61 -4.14
N GLU A 122 13.63 15.36 -3.04
CA GLU A 122 14.62 16.37 -2.67
C GLU A 122 15.97 15.75 -2.29
N ALA A 123 15.97 14.66 -1.52
CA ALA A 123 17.18 14.03 -0.99
C ALA A 123 17.99 13.26 -2.05
N LEU A 124 17.32 12.64 -3.02
CA LEU A 124 17.96 11.81 -4.06
C LEU A 124 18.24 12.59 -5.35
N GLY A 125 17.35 13.50 -5.74
CA GLY A 125 17.37 14.10 -7.06
C GLY A 125 17.17 13.08 -8.20
N THR A 126 17.12 13.57 -9.44
CA THR A 126 16.72 12.77 -10.61
C THR A 126 17.66 11.61 -10.91
N GLU A 127 18.98 11.83 -10.93
CA GLU A 127 19.96 10.81 -11.33
C GLU A 127 19.94 9.58 -10.42
N ARG A 128 19.83 9.80 -9.10
CA ARG A 128 19.75 8.69 -8.14
C ARG A 128 18.40 7.99 -8.18
N LEU A 129 17.31 8.72 -8.43
CA LEU A 129 15.98 8.11 -8.62
C LEU A 129 15.93 7.24 -9.88
N ASP A 130 16.58 7.65 -10.98
CA ASP A 130 16.66 6.86 -12.20
C ASP A 130 17.35 5.51 -11.94
N ALA A 131 18.38 5.50 -11.09
CA ALA A 131 19.06 4.25 -10.70
C ALA A 131 18.16 3.29 -9.91
N LEU A 132 17.08 3.77 -9.28
CA LEU A 132 16.12 2.96 -8.53
C LEU A 132 14.96 2.45 -9.39
N GLN A 133 14.86 2.87 -10.65
CA GLN A 133 13.68 2.63 -11.48
C GLN A 133 13.37 1.14 -11.68
N VAL A 134 14.37 0.27 -11.75
CA VAL A 134 14.18 -1.19 -11.87
C VAL A 134 13.47 -1.78 -10.64
N LEU A 135 13.77 -1.26 -9.45
CA LEU A 135 13.13 -1.70 -8.21
C LEU A 135 11.70 -1.16 -8.12
N ILE A 136 11.51 0.10 -8.50
CA ILE A 136 10.22 0.78 -8.46
C ILE A 136 9.23 0.16 -9.48
N GLU A 137 9.68 -0.14 -10.69
CA GLU A 137 8.85 -0.69 -11.76
C GLU A 137 8.57 -2.18 -11.64
N GLY A 138 9.25 -2.90 -10.74
CA GLY A 138 9.18 -4.33 -10.41
C GLY A 138 8.25 -5.21 -11.25
N LYS A 139 8.78 -6.34 -11.77
CA LYS A 139 7.97 -7.29 -12.56
C LYS A 139 6.73 -7.76 -11.78
N LYS A 140 5.55 -7.32 -12.22
CA LYS A 140 4.27 -7.89 -11.80
C LYS A 140 4.14 -9.31 -12.35
N GLU A 141 4.64 -10.30 -11.62
CA GLU A 141 4.38 -11.70 -11.97
C GLU A 141 2.97 -12.11 -11.53
N ASN A 142 2.23 -12.65 -12.50
CA ASN A 142 0.90 -13.29 -12.40
C ASN A 142 -0.34 -12.40 -12.21
N ALA A 143 -0.80 -11.90 -13.35
CA ALA A 143 -2.18 -11.51 -13.60
C ALA A 143 -3.13 -12.73 -13.64
N GLY A 144 -3.26 -13.46 -12.53
CA GLY A 144 -4.44 -14.28 -12.30
C GLY A 144 -5.73 -13.46 -12.46
N PRO A 145 -6.90 -14.10 -12.61
CA PRO A 145 -8.16 -13.38 -12.77
C PRO A 145 -8.35 -12.37 -11.63
N GLY A 146 -8.90 -11.21 -11.97
CA GLY A 146 -9.26 -10.20 -10.97
C GLY A 146 -10.25 -10.76 -9.94
N TRP A 147 -10.40 -10.07 -8.82
CA TRP A 147 -11.38 -10.44 -7.82
C TRP A 147 -12.80 -10.44 -8.42
N ALA A 148 -13.46 -11.60 -8.40
CA ALA A 148 -14.76 -11.78 -9.04
C ALA A 148 -15.93 -11.28 -8.18
N ASP A 149 -15.73 -11.20 -6.87
CA ASP A 149 -16.79 -10.92 -5.91
C ASP A 149 -16.85 -9.43 -5.52
N GLU A 150 -17.38 -8.60 -6.40
CA GLU A 150 -17.43 -7.15 -6.25
C GLU A 150 -18.52 -6.68 -5.27
N PHE A 151 -18.39 -7.05 -3.99
CA PHE A 151 -19.34 -6.73 -2.92
C PHE A 151 -19.56 -5.23 -2.65
N TRP A 152 -18.70 -4.37 -3.22
CA TRP A 152 -18.76 -2.92 -3.09
C TRP A 152 -19.74 -2.24 -4.06
N ARG A 153 -20.37 -3.00 -4.95
CA ARG A 153 -21.36 -2.50 -5.91
C ARG A 153 -22.74 -2.30 -5.28
#